data_AF-A0A972ZW61-F1
#
_entry.id   AF-A0A972ZW61-F1
#
_cell.length_a   1.000
_cell.length_b   1.000
_cell.length_c   1.000
_cell.angle_alpha   90.00
_cell.angle_beta   90.00
_cell.angle_gamma   90.00
#
_symmetry.space_group_name_H-M   'P 1'
#
loop_
_entity.id
_entity.type
_entity.pdbx_description
1 polymer ?
#
loop_
_entity_poly.entity_id
_entity_poly.type
_entity_poly.pdbx_seq_one_letter_code
_entity_poly.pdbx_strand_id
1 'polypeptide(L)'
;MTRHRPETPVDPDKNFFGDNFEVDALERAIGIPSWEWPGRCFDVTRALLRETGLDGHAAYGLWTGPVVPSAFFDGKDAQVPHGWIVTAEGLIVDPTRFVFERTAPYIYCGPNDFYANGQTIDWQVTAPARHAKAPGQPRNQRAIKRRVRVRSLTRTAQRAPK
;
A
#
# COMPACT_ATOMS: atom_id res chain seq x y z
N MET A 1 33.76 -27.64 14.27
CA MET A 1 32.44 -27.45 14.90
C MET A 1 31.61 -26.51 14.02
N THR A 2 30.97 -27.06 13.00
CA THR A 2 30.11 -26.33 12.07
C THR A 2 28.73 -26.19 12.72
N ARG A 3 28.31 -24.94 13.00
CA ARG A 3 26.97 -24.68 13.53
C ARG A 3 25.98 -24.85 12.37
N HIS A 4 25.32 -26.01 12.32
CA HIS A 4 24.13 -26.19 11.50
C HIS A 4 23.06 -25.21 12.01
N ARG A 5 22.73 -24.21 11.19
CA ARG A 5 21.54 -23.38 11.40
C ARG A 5 20.34 -24.29 11.13
N PRO A 6 19.41 -24.47 12.09
CA PRO A 6 18.20 -25.22 11.81
C PRO A 6 17.37 -24.43 10.80
N GLU A 7 17.05 -25.05 9.67
CA GLU A 7 16.04 -24.56 8.75
C GLU A 7 14.68 -24.75 9.42
N THR A 8 14.12 -23.67 9.97
CA THR A 8 12.75 -23.70 10.48
C THR A 8 11.80 -23.95 9.29
N PRO A 9 10.91 -24.95 9.36
CA PRO A 9 9.90 -25.16 8.33
C PRO A 9 9.03 -23.90 8.23
N VAL A 10 9.04 -23.26 7.07
CA VAL A 10 8.11 -22.18 6.75
C VAL A 10 6.75 -22.86 6.53
N ASP A 11 5.87 -22.72 7.51
CA ASP A 11 4.49 -23.18 7.42
C ASP A 11 3.77 -22.37 6.33
N PRO A 12 3.39 -23.00 5.20
CA PRO A 12 2.80 -22.29 4.07
C PRO A 12 1.41 -21.71 4.38
N ASP A 13 0.76 -22.18 5.46
CA ASP A 13 -0.59 -21.76 5.86
C ASP A 13 -0.56 -20.65 6.92
N LYS A 14 0.63 -20.30 7.44
CA LYS A 14 0.79 -19.10 8.25
C LYS A 14 0.94 -17.89 7.34
N ASN A 15 -0.15 -17.17 7.14
CA ASN A 15 -0.10 -15.74 6.84
C ASN A 15 0.65 -15.05 7.98
N PHE A 16 1.98 -14.97 7.88
CA PHE A 16 2.87 -14.32 8.85
C PHE A 16 2.48 -12.86 9.14
N PHE A 17 1.60 -12.27 8.31
CA PHE A 17 1.29 -10.84 8.28
C PHE A 17 -0.20 -10.50 8.47
N GLY A 18 -1.06 -11.47 8.79
CA GLY A 18 -2.51 -11.25 8.96
C GLY A 18 -3.19 -10.73 7.69
N ASP A 19 -4.47 -10.33 7.81
CA ASP A 19 -5.37 -9.91 6.72
C ASP A 19 -4.93 -8.65 5.90
N ASN A 20 -3.65 -8.24 5.99
CA ASN A 20 -3.11 -6.99 5.48
C ASN A 20 -2.60 -7.03 4.03
N PHE A 21 -2.65 -8.18 3.37
CA PHE A 21 -2.21 -8.34 1.97
C PHE A 21 -3.36 -8.60 0.98
N GLU A 22 -4.60 -8.39 1.42
CA GLU A 22 -5.76 -8.34 0.53
C GLU A 22 -5.63 -7.15 -0.43
N VAL A 23 -5.60 -7.41 -1.73
CA VAL A 23 -5.39 -6.38 -2.76
C VAL A 23 -6.36 -5.22 -2.61
N ASP A 24 -7.65 -5.51 -2.41
CA ASP A 24 -8.69 -4.49 -2.22
C ASP A 24 -8.41 -3.57 -1.00
N ALA A 25 -7.85 -4.11 0.07
CA ALA A 25 -7.50 -3.32 1.25
C ALA A 25 -6.32 -2.39 0.94
N LEU A 26 -5.34 -2.89 0.18
CA LEU A 26 -4.17 -2.12 -0.22
C LEU A 26 -4.48 -1.06 -1.28
N GLU A 27 -5.36 -1.35 -2.23
CA GLU A 27 -5.87 -0.34 -3.17
C GLU A 27 -6.50 0.84 -2.43
N ARG A 28 -7.30 0.56 -1.39
CA ARG A 28 -7.92 1.60 -0.54
C ARG A 28 -6.88 2.38 0.26
N ALA A 29 -5.87 1.70 0.80
CA ALA A 29 -4.82 2.34 1.60
C ALA A 29 -3.90 3.22 0.74
N ILE A 30 -3.46 2.69 -0.41
CA ILE A 30 -2.53 3.35 -1.34
C ILE A 30 -3.25 4.45 -2.15
N GLY A 31 -4.55 4.29 -2.40
CA GLY A 31 -5.34 5.20 -3.23
C GLY A 31 -5.07 5.03 -4.73
N ILE A 32 -4.49 3.90 -5.15
CA ILE A 32 -4.20 3.56 -6.55
C ILE A 32 -4.80 2.17 -6.79
N PRO A 33 -5.71 2.01 -7.77
CA PRO A 33 -6.26 0.70 -8.09
C PRO A 33 -5.19 -0.19 -8.76
N SER A 34 -5.28 -1.50 -8.56
CA SER A 34 -4.25 -2.48 -8.94
C SER A 34 -4.00 -2.57 -10.44
N TRP A 35 -5.00 -2.24 -11.26
CA TRP A 35 -4.84 -2.17 -12.72
C TRP A 35 -3.94 -1.01 -13.18
N GLU A 36 -3.66 -0.02 -12.33
CA GLU A 36 -2.68 1.06 -12.58
C GLU A 36 -1.28 0.75 -12.05
N TRP A 37 -1.09 -0.34 -11.30
CA TRP A 37 0.21 -0.68 -10.73
C TRP A 37 1.28 -1.11 -11.76
N PRO A 38 0.95 -1.76 -12.90
CA PRO A 38 1.93 -2.07 -13.94
C PRO A 38 2.71 -0.83 -14.40
N GLY A 39 4.05 -0.92 -14.41
CA GLY A 39 4.93 0.21 -14.72
C GLY A 39 5.15 1.22 -13.59
N ARG A 40 4.46 1.05 -12.45
CA ARG A 40 4.59 1.87 -11.23
C ARG A 40 5.10 1.07 -10.04
N CYS A 41 5.78 -0.05 -10.29
CA CYS A 41 6.19 -1.03 -9.26
C CYS A 41 6.88 -0.40 -8.06
N PHE A 42 7.84 0.50 -8.27
CA PHE A 42 8.54 1.15 -7.15
C PHE A 42 7.65 2.15 -6.39
N ASP A 43 6.76 2.88 -7.07
CA ASP A 43 5.83 3.81 -6.42
C ASP A 43 4.83 3.06 -5.53
N VAL A 44 4.28 1.96 -6.04
CA VAL A 44 3.34 1.10 -5.32
C VAL A 44 4.03 0.46 -4.11
N THR A 45 5.25 -0.07 -4.28
CA THR A 45 6.07 -0.62 -3.20
C THR A 45 6.32 0.39 -2.08
N ARG A 46 6.67 1.63 -2.41
CA ARG A 46 6.87 2.69 -1.40
C ARG A 46 5.56 3.06 -0.70
N ALA A 47 4.48 3.19 -1.45
CA ALA A 47 3.18 3.49 -0.88
C ALA A 47 2.74 2.37 0.07
N LEU A 48 2.90 1.12 -0.32
CA LEU A 48 2.62 -0.05 0.51
C LEU A 48 3.40 0.02 1.83
N LEU A 49 4.72 0.24 1.78
CA LEU A 49 5.56 0.33 2.96
C LEU A 49 5.10 1.47 3.89
N ARG A 50 4.77 2.64 3.32
CA ARG A 50 4.32 3.81 4.08
C ARG A 50 2.98 3.58 4.77
N GLU A 51 2.00 3.01 4.08
CA GLU A 51 0.63 2.87 4.58
C GLU A 51 0.46 1.67 5.52
N THR A 52 1.22 0.59 5.32
CA THR A 52 1.14 -0.61 6.17
C THR A 52 2.05 -0.55 7.39
N GLY A 53 3.13 0.23 7.33
CA GLY A 53 4.14 0.25 8.39
C GLY A 53 4.88 -1.09 8.54
N LEU A 54 4.93 -1.89 7.47
CA LEU A 54 5.67 -3.14 7.42
C LEU A 54 7.13 -2.91 7.83
N ASP A 55 7.68 -3.80 8.67
CA ASP A 55 9.07 -3.72 9.09
C ASP A 55 10.01 -4.20 7.97
N GLY A 56 10.67 -3.26 7.32
CA GLY A 56 11.50 -3.51 6.16
C GLY A 56 11.89 -2.23 5.42
N HIS A 57 12.45 -2.39 4.23
CA HIS A 57 12.81 -1.28 3.37
C HIS A 57 12.44 -1.54 1.91
N ALA A 58 12.11 -0.47 1.19
CA ALA A 58 11.91 -0.54 -0.25
C ALA A 58 13.26 -0.70 -0.96
N ALA A 59 13.33 -1.65 -1.88
CA ALA A 59 14.47 -1.91 -2.74
C ALA A 59 14.07 -1.71 -4.21
N TYR A 60 15.04 -1.28 -5.01
CA TYR A 60 14.91 -1.19 -6.46
C TYR A 60 16.12 -1.85 -7.11
N GLY A 61 15.87 -2.72 -8.08
CA GLY A 61 16.91 -3.50 -8.74
C GLY A 61 16.34 -4.22 -9.95
N LEU A 62 16.72 -5.48 -10.14
CA LEU A 62 16.33 -6.27 -11.30
C LEU A 62 15.49 -7.48 -10.89
N TRP A 63 14.34 -7.63 -11.53
CA TRP A 63 13.67 -8.92 -11.64
C TRP A 63 14.42 -9.78 -12.67
N THR A 64 14.90 -10.95 -12.23
CA THR A 64 15.61 -11.93 -13.06
C THR A 64 14.82 -13.23 -13.24
N GLY A 65 13.55 -13.23 -12.83
CA GLY A 65 12.67 -14.37 -12.95
C GLY A 65 12.07 -14.48 -14.34
N PRO A 66 11.29 -15.55 -14.57
CA PRO A 66 10.58 -15.71 -15.84
C PRO A 66 9.58 -14.57 -16.04
N VAL A 67 9.47 -14.11 -17.28
CA VAL A 67 8.39 -13.25 -17.75
C VAL A 67 7.56 -14.10 -18.72
N VAL A 68 6.30 -14.35 -18.39
CA VAL A 68 5.48 -15.22 -19.25
C VAL A 68 5.24 -14.53 -20.60
N PRO A 69 5.16 -15.29 -21.71
CA PRO A 69 4.79 -14.72 -23.00
C PRO A 69 3.50 -13.91 -22.86
N SER A 70 3.43 -12.77 -23.54
CA SER A 70 2.32 -11.82 -23.49
C SER A 70 2.03 -11.15 -22.13
N ALA A 71 2.95 -11.23 -21.17
CA ALA A 71 2.94 -10.38 -19.99
C ALA A 71 3.26 -8.92 -20.34
N PHE A 72 3.12 -8.00 -19.38
CA PHE A 72 3.39 -6.57 -19.58
C PHE A 72 4.84 -6.31 -20.07
N PHE A 73 5.77 -7.16 -19.67
CA PHE A 73 7.19 -7.06 -20.02
C PHE A 73 7.65 -8.09 -21.07
N ASP A 74 6.74 -8.68 -21.82
CA ASP A 74 7.07 -9.64 -22.87
C ASP A 74 8.09 -9.05 -23.87
N GLY A 75 9.04 -9.86 -24.31
CA GLY A 75 10.13 -9.48 -25.20
C GLY A 75 11.25 -8.62 -24.57
N LYS A 76 11.20 -8.31 -23.27
CA LYS A 76 12.35 -7.75 -22.56
C LYS A 76 13.29 -8.87 -22.13
N ASP A 77 14.59 -8.62 -22.23
CA ASP A 77 15.61 -9.51 -21.65
C ASP A 77 15.34 -9.71 -20.15
N ALA A 78 15.76 -10.85 -19.60
CA ALA A 78 15.47 -11.34 -18.26
C ALA A 78 16.10 -10.52 -17.10
N GLN A 79 16.10 -9.19 -17.23
CA GLN A 79 16.60 -8.20 -16.28
C GLN A 79 15.69 -6.97 -16.35
N VAL A 80 14.49 -7.08 -15.77
CA VAL A 80 13.52 -5.98 -15.78
C VAL A 80 13.72 -5.11 -14.53
N PRO A 81 13.93 -3.79 -14.66
CA PRO A 81 13.97 -2.90 -13.51
C PRO A 81 12.68 -2.98 -12.69
N HIS A 82 12.80 -3.28 -11.40
CA HIS A 82 11.66 -3.61 -10.55
C HIS A 82 11.85 -3.15 -9.10
N GLY A 83 10.74 -2.93 -8.40
CA GLY A 83 10.73 -2.45 -7.02
C GLY A 83 9.95 -3.36 -6.09
N TRP A 84 10.52 -3.71 -4.93
CA TRP A 84 9.94 -4.61 -3.93
C TRP A 84 10.32 -4.16 -2.51
N ILE A 85 9.74 -4.79 -1.48
CA ILE A 85 10.13 -4.59 -0.08
C ILE A 85 10.98 -5.78 0.37
N VAL A 86 12.06 -5.50 1.11
CA VAL A 86 12.81 -6.51 1.86
C VAL A 86 12.46 -6.35 3.34
N THR A 87 11.86 -7.38 3.94
CA THR A 87 11.48 -7.35 5.37
C THR A 87 12.71 -7.45 6.27
N ALA A 88 12.56 -7.15 7.56
CA ALA A 88 13.62 -7.33 8.55
C ALA A 88 14.13 -8.78 8.64
N GLU A 89 13.27 -9.77 8.35
CA GLU A 89 13.60 -11.19 8.28
C GLU A 89 14.26 -11.61 6.96
N GLY A 90 14.36 -10.70 5.98
CA GLY A 90 14.93 -10.95 4.67
C GLY A 90 13.97 -11.58 3.66
N LEU A 91 12.65 -11.55 3.93
CA LEU A 91 11.64 -11.96 2.96
C LEU A 91 11.41 -10.84 1.93
N ILE A 92 10.95 -11.23 0.74
CA ILE A 92 10.51 -10.32 -0.30
C ILE A 92 9.01 -10.14 -0.22
N VAL A 93 8.57 -8.89 -0.21
CA VAL A 93 7.17 -8.52 -0.43
C VAL A 93 7.09 -7.71 -1.73
N ASP A 94 6.38 -8.23 -2.72
CA ASP A 94 6.23 -7.60 -4.03
C ASP A 94 4.74 -7.43 -4.38
N PRO A 95 4.22 -6.19 -4.37
CA PRO A 95 2.82 -5.92 -4.70
C PRO A 95 2.51 -6.08 -6.19
N THR A 96 3.53 -6.23 -7.02
CA THR A 96 3.42 -6.15 -8.48
C THR A 96 3.99 -7.37 -9.19
N ARG A 97 4.32 -8.46 -8.50
CA ARG A 97 4.87 -9.68 -9.12
C ARG A 97 3.96 -10.24 -10.22
N PHE A 98 2.64 -10.14 -10.04
CA PHE A 98 1.63 -10.58 -11.00
C PHE A 98 1.82 -10.01 -12.42
N VAL A 99 2.50 -8.87 -12.58
CA VAL A 99 2.74 -8.25 -13.90
C VAL A 99 3.69 -9.08 -14.78
N PHE A 100 4.56 -9.90 -14.17
CA PHE A 100 5.45 -10.82 -14.86
C PHE A 100 4.79 -12.17 -15.16
N GLU A 101 3.81 -12.54 -14.34
CA GLU A 101 3.13 -13.83 -14.38
C GLU A 101 1.82 -13.78 -15.16
N ARG A 102 1.33 -12.58 -15.50
CA ARG A 102 0.05 -12.33 -16.17
C ARG A 102 -1.12 -12.98 -15.42
N THR A 103 -1.10 -12.84 -14.11
CA THR A 103 -2.14 -13.33 -13.20
C THR A 103 -2.99 -12.18 -12.67
N ALA A 104 -4.08 -12.49 -11.97
CA ALA A 104 -4.83 -11.49 -11.23
C ALA A 104 -3.91 -10.83 -10.18
N PRO A 105 -4.12 -9.54 -9.85
CA PRO A 105 -3.32 -8.87 -8.83
C PRO A 105 -3.27 -9.66 -7.51
N TYR A 106 -2.08 -9.77 -6.96
CA TYR A 106 -1.82 -10.37 -5.66
C TYR A 106 -0.53 -9.77 -5.08
N ILE A 107 -0.33 -9.91 -3.77
CA ILE A 107 0.91 -9.51 -3.12
C ILE A 107 1.75 -10.75 -2.86
N TYR A 108 2.90 -10.83 -3.51
CA TYR A 108 3.85 -11.89 -3.24
C TYR A 108 4.51 -11.64 -1.89
N CYS A 109 4.60 -12.69 -1.06
CA CYS A 109 5.39 -12.69 0.17
C CYS A 109 6.14 -14.02 0.27
N GLY A 110 7.47 -13.98 0.23
CA GLY A 110 8.24 -15.22 0.16
C GLY A 110 9.75 -15.04 0.15
N PRO A 111 10.51 -16.12 -0.10
CA PRO A 111 11.96 -16.05 -0.21
C PRO A 111 12.39 -15.17 -1.39
N ASN A 112 13.64 -14.71 -1.38
CA ASN A 112 14.23 -14.08 -2.55
C ASN A 112 14.59 -15.14 -3.60
N ASP A 113 13.68 -15.36 -4.56
CA ASP A 113 13.83 -16.33 -5.65
C ASP A 113 14.31 -15.70 -6.97
N PHE A 114 14.00 -14.42 -7.21
CA PHE A 114 14.23 -13.77 -8.51
C PHE A 114 14.63 -12.27 -8.45
N TYR A 115 14.99 -11.75 -7.27
CA TYR A 115 15.25 -10.32 -7.08
C TYR A 115 16.74 -10.07 -6.87
N ALA A 116 17.37 -9.49 -7.89
CA ALA A 116 18.81 -9.27 -7.94
C ALA A 116 19.17 -7.79 -7.87
N ASN A 117 20.37 -7.50 -7.34
CA ASN A 117 20.97 -6.15 -7.32
C ASN A 117 20.06 -5.08 -6.68
N GLY A 118 19.19 -5.48 -5.75
CA GLY A 118 18.32 -4.55 -5.03
C GLY A 118 19.16 -3.57 -4.22
N GLN A 119 19.14 -2.31 -4.59
CA GLN A 119 19.69 -1.24 -3.78
C GLN A 119 18.58 -0.71 -2.88
N THR A 120 18.88 -0.58 -1.59
CA THR A 120 18.05 0.23 -0.70
C THR A 120 18.09 1.65 -1.24
N ILE A 121 16.99 2.09 -1.83
CA ILE A 121 16.85 3.49 -2.17
C ILE A 121 16.26 4.15 -0.94
N ASP A 122 17.15 4.66 -0.10
CA ASP A 122 16.82 5.47 1.06
C ASP A 122 16.37 6.84 0.55
N TRP A 123 15.15 6.89 0.01
CA TRP A 123 14.47 8.16 -0.17
C TRP A 123 14.04 8.54 1.24
N GLN A 124 14.61 9.62 1.78
CA GLN A 124 14.15 10.19 3.04
C GLN A 124 12.66 10.50 2.93
N VAL A 125 11.81 9.53 3.25
CA VAL A 125 10.42 9.76 3.56
C VAL A 125 10.49 10.47 4.90
N THR A 126 10.57 11.79 4.85
CA THR A 126 10.11 12.59 5.96
C THR A 126 8.68 12.15 6.18
N ALA A 127 8.47 11.28 7.17
CA ALA A 127 7.14 10.93 7.61
C ALA A 127 6.40 12.26 7.76
N PRO A 128 5.19 12.44 7.19
CA PRO A 128 4.39 13.59 7.58
C PRO A 128 4.35 13.53 9.10
N ALA A 129 4.84 14.59 9.74
CA ALA A 129 4.99 14.65 11.18
C ALA A 129 3.74 14.04 11.78
N ARG A 130 3.87 12.87 12.41
CA ARG A 130 2.77 12.30 13.18
C ARG A 130 2.34 13.46 14.05
N HIS A 131 1.11 13.96 13.88
CA HIS A 131 0.54 14.87 14.85
C HIS A 131 0.49 14.07 16.14
N ALA A 132 1.58 14.12 16.90
CA ALA A 132 1.60 13.80 18.30
C ALA A 132 0.47 14.65 18.86
N LYS A 133 -0.64 14.01 19.21
CA LYS A 133 -1.60 14.62 20.10
C LYS A 133 -0.78 15.05 21.31
N ALA A 134 -0.65 16.36 21.49
CA ALA A 134 -0.06 16.91 22.69
C ALA A 134 -0.80 16.28 23.89
N PRO A 135 -0.09 15.65 24.85
CA PRO A 135 -0.71 15.21 26.08
C PRO A 135 -1.19 16.47 26.80
N GLY A 136 -2.51 16.67 26.92
CA GLY A 136 -3.07 17.71 27.78
C GLY A 136 -4.17 18.61 27.21
N GLN A 137 -4.79 18.32 26.07
CA GLN A 137 -5.94 19.12 25.63
C GLN A 137 -7.25 18.62 26.29
N PRO A 138 -7.91 19.40 27.16
CA PRO A 138 -9.12 18.95 27.85
C PRO A 138 -10.27 18.74 26.86
N ARG A 139 -10.99 17.62 27.04
CA ARG A 139 -12.26 17.33 26.37
C ARG A 139 -13.27 18.43 26.70
N ASN A 140 -13.47 19.37 25.79
CA ASN A 140 -14.59 20.30 25.89
C ASN A 140 -15.88 19.56 25.53
N GLN A 141 -16.53 19.02 26.55
CA GLN A 141 -17.94 18.65 26.48
C GLN A 141 -18.76 19.94 26.37
N ARG A 142 -19.26 20.25 25.17
CA ARG A 142 -20.45 21.12 25.05
C ARG A 142 -21.47 20.49 24.12
N ALA A 143 -22.40 19.83 24.81
CA ALA A 143 -23.80 19.63 24.47
C ALA A 143 -24.32 20.45 23.27
N ILE A 144 -24.68 19.74 22.20
CA ILE A 144 -25.64 20.24 21.21
C ILE A 144 -27.03 20.08 21.83
N LYS A 145 -27.54 21.13 22.47
CA LYS A 145 -28.96 21.29 22.79
C LYS A 145 -29.57 22.34 21.87
N ARG A 146 -30.49 21.85 21.03
CA ARG A 146 -31.52 22.48 20.18
C ARG A 146 -31.85 23.96 20.43
N ARG A 147 -32.13 24.70 19.33
CA ARG A 147 -33.40 25.46 19.20
C ARG A 147 -33.75 25.78 17.75
N VAL A 148 -34.97 25.38 17.41
CA VAL A 148 -35.74 25.66 16.20
C VAL A 148 -36.05 27.16 16.09
N ARG A 149 -36.04 27.72 14.87
CA ARG A 149 -36.90 28.85 14.53
C ARG A 149 -37.43 28.72 13.10
N VAL A 150 -38.66 28.22 13.02
CA VAL A 150 -39.56 28.36 11.87
C VAL A 150 -39.88 29.85 11.73
N ARG A 151 -39.75 30.41 10.52
CA ARG A 151 -40.42 31.66 10.16
C ARG A 151 -41.38 31.39 9.02
N SER A 152 -42.66 31.42 9.38
CA SER A 152 -43.82 31.45 8.52
C SER A 152 -43.79 32.71 7.63
N LEU A 153 -44.03 32.55 6.33
CA LEU A 153 -44.42 33.65 5.44
C LEU A 153 -45.87 33.41 5.00
N THR A 154 -46.77 34.15 5.63
CA THR A 154 -48.13 34.49 5.18
C THR A 154 -48.24 36.00 5.47
N ARG A 155 -48.82 36.88 4.66
CA ARG A 155 -49.67 36.81 3.45
C ARG A 155 -49.87 38.28 2.98
N THR A 156 -50.36 38.43 1.75
CA THR A 156 -51.34 39.48 1.31
C THR A 156 -50.84 40.67 0.48
N ALA A 157 -51.11 40.55 -0.84
CA ALA A 157 -51.71 41.48 -1.80
C ALA A 157 -51.50 43.00 -1.73
N GLN A 158 -51.27 43.62 -2.90
CA GLN A 158 -52.21 44.60 -3.49
C GLN A 158 -51.85 45.02 -4.94
N ARG A 159 -52.89 44.99 -5.79
CA ARG A 159 -53.31 45.92 -6.86
C ARG A 159 -52.49 46.13 -8.15
N ALA A 160 -53.17 45.82 -9.28
CA ALA A 160 -53.09 46.53 -10.56
C ALA A 160 -53.70 47.95 -10.45
N PRO A 161 -53.34 48.92 -11.30
CA PRO A 161 -54.08 49.20 -12.56
C PRO A 161 -53.15 49.71 -13.69
N LYS A 162 -53.49 49.96 -14.97
CA LYS A 162 -54.74 50.15 -15.74
C LYS A 162 -54.57 49.48 -17.10
#